data_AF-A0A5D0NJW6-F1
#
_entry.id   AF-A0A5D0NJW6-F1
#
_cell.length_a   1.000
_cell.length_b   1.000
_cell.length_c   1.000
_cell.angle_alpha   90.00
_cell.angle_beta   90.00
_cell.angle_gamma   90.00
#
_symmetry.space_group_name_H-M   'P 1'
#
loop_
_entity.id
_entity.type
_entity.pdbx_description
1 polymer ?
#
loop_
_entity_poly.entity_id
_entity_poly.type
_entity_poly.pdbx_seq_one_letter_code
_entity_poly.pdbx_strand_id
1 'polypeptide(L)'
;MPRACRGTWAADACSTTSRPGEARASCSACSSGRTPATRSTSSTRPRAIRWSASKSRSATSANGLVPLTDDDRPLPPPDSPAAREFARRNPGSWLHEIDPFFGSGEDVPPYGIVGAWRIDEAGEITGRFRKNPGYRPSPRVLGFPEPADALDAAVQLVVAGYGADDQAVALLLSSEVLVATQPEGADDSLWVHEIDGIEGIFVFTSQERLPSEPLLEGGSWRTATGSELASSAPDGVDIVVNINGPARWKVPAQRLRAAARP
;
A
#
# COMPACT_ATOMS: atom_id res chain seq x y z
N MET A 1 -20.16 31.23 26.22
CA MET A 1 -19.79 32.65 26.36
C MET A 1 -19.67 32.98 27.84
N PRO A 2 -18.75 33.83 28.32
CA PRO A 2 -17.39 34.19 27.88
C PRO A 2 -16.33 33.75 28.93
N ARG A 3 -15.11 33.34 28.55
CA ARG A 3 -13.89 34.17 28.37
C ARG A 3 -13.55 35.11 29.54
N ALA A 4 -12.40 34.87 30.17
CA ALA A 4 -11.50 35.94 30.60
C ALA A 4 -10.06 35.57 30.21
N CYS A 5 -9.51 36.39 29.33
CA CYS A 5 -8.13 36.38 28.88
C CYS A 5 -7.37 37.57 29.52
N ARG A 6 -6.04 37.50 29.40
CA ARG A 6 -5.04 38.59 29.47
C ARG A 6 -4.61 38.97 30.91
N GLY A 7 -3.35 39.20 31.21
CA GLY A 7 -2.14 39.25 30.39
C GLY A 7 -1.07 40.10 31.07
N THR A 8 0.18 39.89 30.63
CA THR A 8 1.36 40.78 30.66
C THR A 8 1.96 41.26 31.99
N TRP A 9 3.24 40.92 32.20
CA TRP A 9 4.26 41.84 32.73
C TRP A 9 5.60 41.66 31.98
N ALA A 10 6.16 42.80 31.59
CA ALA A 10 7.48 43.04 30.99
C ALA A 10 8.57 42.97 32.09
N ALA A 11 9.74 42.37 31.83
CA ALA A 11 11.00 42.97 31.35
C ALA A 11 11.92 43.59 32.43
N ASP A 12 13.20 43.28 32.27
CA ASP A 12 14.42 43.99 32.72
C ASP A 12 14.85 43.93 34.20
N ALA A 13 16.02 43.32 34.46
CA ALA A 13 17.27 44.06 34.67
C ALA A 13 18.44 43.10 35.01
N CYS A 14 19.46 43.12 34.15
CA CYS A 14 20.76 42.52 34.39
C CYS A 14 21.70 43.61 34.93
N SER A 15 22.38 43.35 36.05
CA SER A 15 23.31 44.27 36.69
C SER A 15 24.75 43.96 36.30
N THR A 16 25.40 44.99 35.77
CA THR A 16 26.77 45.15 35.28
C THR A 16 27.85 44.91 36.34
N THR A 17 29.00 44.37 35.93
CA THR A 17 30.30 44.71 36.55
C THR A 17 31.37 44.81 35.46
N SER A 18 31.96 45.99 35.34
CA SER A 18 32.98 46.37 34.36
C SER A 18 34.40 46.16 34.91
N ARG A 19 35.38 45.90 34.03
CA ARG A 19 36.73 46.50 34.10
C ARG A 19 37.49 46.41 32.74
N PRO A 20 38.40 47.37 32.42
CA PRO A 20 38.81 47.70 31.05
C PRO A 20 40.28 47.35 30.70
N GLY A 21 40.61 47.36 29.42
CA GLY A 21 42.00 47.37 28.89
C GLY A 21 42.03 47.41 27.36
N GLU A 22 42.67 48.45 26.80
CA GLU A 22 42.73 48.83 25.37
C GLU A 22 43.53 47.86 24.47
N ALA A 23 43.09 47.71 23.20
CA ALA A 23 43.91 48.01 22.01
C ALA A 23 43.10 47.80 20.71
N ARG A 24 43.27 48.75 19.78
CA ARG A 24 42.64 48.86 18.45
C ARG A 24 43.07 47.74 17.50
N ALA A 25 42.17 47.29 16.61
CA ALA A 25 42.35 47.40 15.15
C ALA A 25 41.20 46.78 14.34
N SER A 26 40.81 47.56 13.33
CA SER A 26 40.30 47.19 12.01
C SER A 26 38.83 46.79 11.81
N CYS A 27 38.26 47.54 10.87
CA CYS A 27 36.94 47.43 10.29
C CYS A 27 36.78 46.15 9.45
N SER A 28 35.55 45.65 9.37
CA SER A 28 34.91 45.29 8.10
C SER A 28 33.40 45.10 8.32
N ALA A 29 32.64 45.97 7.68
CA ALA A 29 31.19 45.91 7.57
C ALA A 29 30.80 45.09 6.33
N CYS A 30 29.77 44.24 6.46
CA CYS A 30 28.88 43.76 5.40
C CYS A 30 27.62 43.21 6.10
N SER A 31 26.57 44.02 6.25
CA SER A 31 25.37 44.04 5.39
C SER A 31 24.50 42.78 5.47
N SER A 32 23.51 42.86 6.37
CA SER A 32 22.07 42.65 6.12
C SER A 32 21.64 41.76 4.94
N GLY A 33 20.92 40.67 5.27
CA GLY A 33 20.16 39.88 4.30
C GLY A 33 19.38 38.73 4.96
N ARG A 34 18.36 39.07 5.76
CA ARG A 34 17.43 38.10 6.38
C ARG A 34 16.35 37.76 5.34
N THR A 35 16.38 36.55 4.78
CA THR A 35 15.32 36.03 3.88
C THR A 35 14.48 35.00 4.65
N PRO A 36 13.14 35.04 4.60
CA PRO A 36 12.29 34.15 5.39
C PRO A 36 12.19 32.75 4.74
N ALA A 37 12.15 31.73 5.60
CA ALA A 37 11.94 30.34 5.23
C ALA A 37 10.57 30.15 4.56
N THR A 38 10.58 29.73 3.29
CA THR A 38 9.40 29.23 2.59
C THR A 38 9.00 27.87 3.16
N ARG A 39 7.84 27.82 3.83
CA ARG A 39 7.12 26.59 4.15
C ARG A 39 6.81 25.84 2.84
N SER A 40 7.47 24.70 2.65
CA SER A 40 7.11 23.71 1.64
C SER A 40 5.81 23.05 2.09
N THR A 41 4.68 23.48 1.53
CA THR A 41 3.43 22.72 1.58
C THR A 41 3.46 21.73 0.42
N SER A 42 3.68 20.45 0.75
CA SER A 42 3.50 19.32 -0.16
C SER A 42 2.02 19.23 -0.56
N SER A 43 1.67 19.92 -1.64
CA SER A 43 0.38 19.77 -2.32
C SER A 43 0.39 18.46 -3.10
N THR A 44 -0.10 17.40 -2.46
CA THR A 44 -0.47 16.16 -3.16
C THR A 44 -1.72 16.45 -4.00
N ARG A 45 -1.52 16.92 -5.23
CA ARG A 45 -2.59 16.89 -6.25
C ARG A 45 -2.83 15.42 -6.63
N PRO A 46 -4.08 14.95 -6.72
CA PRO A 46 -4.35 13.63 -7.29
C PRO A 46 -3.85 13.62 -8.73
N ARG A 47 -2.92 12.70 -9.04
CA ARG A 47 -2.44 12.49 -10.42
C ARG A 47 -3.62 12.02 -11.25
N ALA A 48 -3.94 12.75 -12.31
CA ALA A 48 -5.00 12.39 -13.24
C ALA A 48 -4.69 11.04 -13.90
N ILE A 49 -5.68 10.14 -13.88
CA ILE A 49 -5.68 8.90 -14.65
C ILE A 49 -5.59 9.29 -16.12
N ARG A 50 -4.56 8.80 -16.84
CA ARG A 50 -4.39 9.05 -18.27
C ARG A 50 -5.08 7.93 -19.03
N TRP A 51 -6.15 8.28 -19.69
CA TRP A 51 -6.99 7.37 -20.47
C TRP A 51 -6.33 6.97 -21.79
N SER A 52 -6.54 5.72 -22.24
CA SER A 52 -6.03 5.18 -23.52
C SER A 52 -7.18 4.82 -24.48
N ALA A 53 -7.05 5.18 -25.76
CA ALA A 53 -8.08 4.97 -26.79
C ALA A 53 -7.63 3.88 -27.75
N SER A 54 -8.52 2.94 -28.04
CA SER A 54 -8.38 2.06 -29.19
C SER A 54 -9.47 2.40 -30.20
N LYS A 55 -9.07 2.59 -31.46
CA LYS A 55 -9.98 2.77 -32.60
C LYS A 55 -10.12 1.42 -33.30
N SER A 56 -11.05 0.57 -32.88
CA SER A 56 -11.38 -0.64 -33.64
C SER A 56 -12.69 -0.43 -34.41
N ARG A 57 -12.59 -0.18 -35.72
CA ARG A 57 -13.55 -0.74 -36.69
C ARG A 57 -13.12 -2.19 -36.89
N SER A 58 -14.07 -3.13 -36.89
CA SER A 58 -13.81 -4.59 -36.95
C SER A 58 -12.51 -4.94 -37.67
N ALA A 59 -11.51 -5.38 -36.92
CA ALA A 59 -10.21 -5.77 -37.44
C ALA A 59 -9.70 -6.96 -36.64
N THR A 60 -9.66 -8.12 -37.29
CA THR A 60 -8.74 -9.20 -36.95
C THR A 60 -7.34 -8.60 -36.79
N SER A 61 -6.74 -8.66 -35.60
CA SER A 61 -5.35 -8.26 -35.40
C SER A 61 -4.67 -9.16 -34.38
N ALA A 62 -3.46 -9.60 -34.77
CA ALA A 62 -2.60 -10.53 -34.10
C ALA A 62 -1.93 -9.91 -32.88
N ASN A 63 -2.62 -9.91 -31.74
CA ASN A 63 -2.06 -10.16 -30.41
C ASN A 63 -3.21 -10.16 -29.39
N GLY A 64 -3.78 -11.35 -29.13
CA GLY A 64 -4.30 -11.79 -27.84
C GLY A 64 -5.25 -10.92 -27.02
N LEU A 65 -5.99 -9.96 -27.58
CA LEU A 65 -7.06 -9.30 -26.85
C LEU A 65 -8.29 -10.23 -26.81
N VAL A 66 -8.55 -10.81 -25.62
CA VAL A 66 -9.75 -11.59 -25.33
C VAL A 66 -10.99 -10.75 -25.70
N PRO A 67 -12.00 -11.33 -26.37
CA PRO A 67 -13.22 -10.59 -26.68
C PRO A 67 -13.88 -10.14 -25.38
N LEU A 68 -13.83 -8.83 -25.15
CA LEU A 68 -14.57 -8.13 -24.12
C LEU A 68 -16.06 -8.50 -24.31
N THR A 69 -16.67 -9.13 -23.32
CA THR A 69 -18.03 -9.72 -23.39
C THR A 69 -19.12 -8.65 -23.22
N ASP A 70 -20.22 -8.74 -23.98
CA ASP A 70 -21.38 -7.82 -23.92
C ASP A 70 -22.23 -8.03 -22.64
N ASP A 71 -21.85 -7.40 -21.53
CA ASP A 71 -22.76 -7.15 -20.38
C ASP A 71 -23.27 -5.70 -20.50
N ASP A 72 -24.36 -5.52 -21.23
CA ASP A 72 -24.87 -4.22 -21.73
C ASP A 72 -25.65 -3.39 -20.69
N ARG A 73 -25.44 -3.65 -19.38
CA ARG A 73 -26.16 -2.95 -18.32
C ARG A 73 -25.77 -1.47 -18.29
N PRO A 74 -26.74 -0.53 -18.30
CA PRO A 74 -26.44 0.89 -18.14
C PRO A 74 -25.80 1.15 -16.78
N LEU A 75 -24.55 1.59 -16.78
CA LEU A 75 -23.84 2.08 -15.60
C LEU A 75 -23.66 3.60 -15.72
N PRO A 76 -23.59 4.34 -14.59
CA PRO A 76 -23.28 5.76 -14.63
C PRO A 76 -21.89 5.98 -15.21
N PRO A 77 -21.75 6.67 -16.36
CA PRO A 77 -20.45 6.84 -17.01
C PRO A 77 -19.52 7.71 -16.17
N PRO A 78 -18.19 7.54 -16.33
CA PRO A 78 -17.21 8.39 -15.66
C PRO A 78 -17.38 9.84 -16.10
N ASP A 79 -17.55 10.72 -15.12
CA ASP A 79 -17.91 12.12 -15.35
C ASP A 79 -16.73 13.08 -15.20
N SER A 80 -15.51 12.56 -15.00
CA SER A 80 -14.32 13.37 -14.78
C SER A 80 -13.99 14.27 -16.00
N PRO A 81 -13.47 15.50 -15.79
CA PRO A 81 -13.09 16.39 -16.90
C PRO A 81 -12.11 15.75 -17.89
N ALA A 82 -11.14 14.98 -17.37
CA ALA A 82 -10.16 14.28 -18.19
C ALA A 82 -10.80 13.19 -19.07
N ALA A 83 -11.78 12.44 -18.54
CA ALA A 83 -12.52 11.45 -19.31
C ALA A 83 -13.34 12.12 -20.43
N ARG A 84 -14.06 13.21 -20.13
CA ARG A 84 -14.84 13.97 -21.13
C ARG A 84 -13.98 14.61 -22.20
N GLU A 85 -12.82 15.16 -21.83
CA GLU A 85 -11.86 15.72 -22.77
C GLU A 85 -11.28 14.65 -23.69
N PHE A 86 -10.97 13.49 -23.14
CA PHE A 86 -10.52 12.35 -23.91
C PHE A 86 -11.60 11.85 -24.88
N ALA A 87 -12.85 11.74 -24.44
CA ALA A 87 -13.97 11.28 -25.26
C ALA A 87 -14.22 12.20 -26.46
N ARG A 88 -14.23 13.53 -26.23
CA ARG A 88 -14.33 14.55 -27.30
C ARG A 88 -13.21 14.46 -28.34
N ARG A 89 -12.01 14.03 -27.95
CA ARG A 89 -10.87 13.83 -28.87
C ARG A 89 -10.92 12.50 -29.61
N ASN A 90 -11.72 11.54 -29.12
CA ASN A 90 -11.77 10.17 -29.64
C ASN A 90 -13.22 9.70 -29.85
N PRO A 91 -14.02 10.38 -30.70
CA PRO A 91 -15.38 9.93 -31.01
C PRO A 91 -15.38 8.55 -31.66
N GLY A 92 -16.47 7.79 -31.43
CA GLY A 92 -16.68 6.44 -31.97
C GLY A 92 -15.74 5.36 -31.41
N SER A 93 -15.05 5.63 -30.30
CA SER A 93 -14.04 4.74 -29.70
C SER A 93 -14.47 4.18 -28.33
N TRP A 94 -13.53 3.59 -27.61
CA TRP A 94 -13.72 3.08 -26.24
C TRP A 94 -12.77 3.77 -25.27
N LEU A 95 -13.28 4.09 -24.09
CA LEU A 95 -12.53 4.61 -22.96
C LEU A 95 -12.21 3.46 -21.99
N HIS A 96 -10.95 3.04 -21.91
CA HIS A 96 -10.55 1.95 -21.00
C HIS A 96 -10.48 2.42 -19.56
N GLU A 97 -11.12 1.67 -18.67
CA GLU A 97 -10.98 1.83 -17.23
C GLU A 97 -9.86 0.92 -16.73
N ILE A 98 -8.87 1.53 -16.09
CA ILE A 98 -7.63 0.87 -15.64
C ILE A 98 -7.66 0.78 -14.11
N ASP A 99 -7.24 -0.36 -13.57
CA ASP A 99 -7.06 -0.51 -12.13
C ASP A 99 -6.02 0.51 -11.63
N PRO A 100 -6.34 1.34 -10.62
CA PRO A 100 -5.44 2.39 -10.12
C PRO A 100 -4.05 1.92 -9.71
N PHE A 101 -3.85 0.61 -9.48
CA PHE A 101 -2.56 0.01 -9.15
C PHE A 101 -1.50 0.19 -10.25
N PHE A 102 -1.87 0.15 -11.54
CA PHE A 102 -0.91 0.21 -12.66
C PHE A 102 -0.44 1.62 -13.04
N GLY A 103 -0.92 2.65 -12.33
CA GLY A 103 -0.54 4.03 -12.60
C GLY A 103 -0.92 4.55 -13.99
N SER A 104 -0.52 5.79 -14.30
CA SER A 104 -0.74 6.41 -15.60
C SER A 104 0.57 6.51 -16.38
N GLY A 105 0.80 5.62 -17.34
CA GLY A 105 1.92 5.72 -18.29
C GLY A 105 2.70 4.43 -18.58
N GLU A 106 2.45 3.35 -17.86
CA GLU A 106 3.01 2.03 -18.18
C GLU A 106 2.15 1.29 -19.22
N ASP A 107 2.76 0.31 -19.89
CA ASP A 107 2.03 -0.71 -20.64
C ASP A 107 1.21 -1.53 -19.64
N VAL A 108 -0.05 -1.11 -19.45
CA VAL A 108 -1.00 -1.81 -18.58
C VAL A 108 -1.26 -3.19 -19.18
N PRO A 109 -0.97 -4.27 -18.44
CA PRO A 109 -1.24 -5.61 -18.94
C PRO A 109 -2.75 -5.80 -19.14
N PRO A 110 -3.18 -6.71 -20.05
CA PRO A 110 -4.60 -6.91 -20.32
C PRO A 110 -5.44 -7.22 -19.07
N TYR A 111 -4.87 -7.87 -18.05
CA TYR A 111 -5.57 -8.16 -16.79
C TYR A 111 -5.71 -6.96 -15.85
N GLY A 112 -5.00 -5.86 -16.11
CA GLY A 112 -5.12 -4.60 -15.36
C GLY A 112 -6.19 -3.64 -15.88
N ILE A 113 -6.87 -4.02 -16.97
CA ILE A 113 -8.00 -3.28 -17.53
C ILE A 113 -9.28 -3.80 -16.88
N VAL A 114 -10.02 -2.95 -16.19
CA VAL A 114 -11.33 -3.29 -15.57
C VAL A 114 -12.38 -3.56 -16.64
N GLY A 115 -12.36 -2.75 -17.69
CA GLY A 115 -13.30 -2.80 -18.80
C GLY A 115 -13.18 -1.55 -19.66
N ALA A 116 -14.20 -1.28 -20.47
CA ALA A 116 -14.23 -0.09 -21.30
C ALA A 116 -15.63 0.50 -21.46
N TRP A 117 -15.71 1.83 -21.47
CA TRP A 117 -16.92 2.59 -21.73
C TRP A 117 -17.01 2.95 -23.21
N ARG A 118 -18.19 2.82 -23.81
CA ARG A 118 -18.40 3.21 -25.20
C ARG A 118 -18.50 4.73 -25.33
N ILE A 119 -17.72 5.31 -26.23
CA ILE A 119 -17.84 6.70 -26.66
C ILE A 119 -18.64 6.74 -27.97
N ASP A 120 -19.62 7.63 -28.06
CA ASP A 120 -20.42 7.81 -29.28
C ASP A 120 -19.72 8.71 -30.32
N GLU A 121 -20.36 8.91 -31.47
CA GLU A 121 -19.83 9.74 -32.56
C GLU A 121 -19.79 11.24 -32.21
N ALA A 122 -20.55 11.69 -31.19
CA ALA A 122 -20.50 13.05 -30.69
C ALA A 122 -19.34 13.27 -29.70
N GLY A 123 -18.66 12.19 -29.28
CA GLY A 123 -17.59 12.24 -28.28
C GLY A 123 -18.11 12.23 -26.85
N GLU A 124 -19.34 11.78 -26.63
CA GLU A 124 -19.93 11.61 -25.30
C GLU A 124 -19.73 10.16 -24.80
N ILE A 125 -19.43 10.03 -23.50
CA ILE A 125 -19.28 8.71 -22.86
C ILE A 125 -20.68 8.19 -22.55
N THR A 126 -21.06 7.12 -23.23
CA THR A 126 -22.35 6.48 -23.04
C THR A 126 -22.36 5.64 -21.76
N GLY A 127 -23.55 5.28 -21.25
CA GLY A 127 -23.68 4.36 -20.12
C GLY A 127 -23.38 2.88 -20.46
N ARG A 128 -22.95 2.56 -21.68
CA ARG A 128 -22.61 1.19 -22.09
C ARG A 128 -21.18 0.87 -21.64
N PHE A 129 -21.08 0.02 -20.63
CA PHE A 129 -19.81 -0.47 -20.11
C PHE A 129 -19.62 -1.93 -20.46
N ARG A 130 -18.44 -2.28 -20.95
CA ARG A 130 -18.07 -3.65 -21.29
C ARG A 130 -16.99 -4.14 -20.34
N LYS A 131 -17.34 -5.09 -19.48
CA LYS A 131 -16.41 -5.70 -18.52
C LYS A 131 -15.33 -6.49 -19.25
N ASN A 132 -14.11 -6.43 -18.72
CA ASN A 132 -13.04 -7.30 -19.16
C ASN A 132 -13.09 -8.63 -18.37
N PRO A 133 -13.39 -9.78 -19.01
CA PRO A 133 -13.41 -11.06 -18.31
C PRO A 133 -12.02 -11.50 -17.80
N GLY A 134 -10.95 -10.94 -18.38
CA GLY A 134 -9.58 -11.17 -17.92
C GLY A 134 -9.12 -10.26 -16.79
N TYR A 135 -9.97 -9.34 -16.30
CA TYR A 135 -9.63 -8.42 -15.23
C TYR A 135 -9.30 -9.17 -13.93
N ARG A 136 -8.17 -8.81 -13.32
CA ARG A 136 -7.75 -9.30 -12.00
C ARG A 136 -7.70 -8.10 -11.03
N PRO A 137 -8.57 -8.03 -10.01
CA PRO A 137 -8.55 -6.93 -9.06
C PRO A 137 -7.22 -6.84 -8.30
N SER A 138 -6.61 -5.66 -8.22
CA SER A 138 -5.39 -5.43 -7.43
C SER A 138 -5.66 -5.50 -5.91
N PRO A 139 -4.62 -5.63 -5.06
CA PRO A 139 -4.76 -5.52 -3.60
C PRO A 139 -5.61 -4.33 -3.15
N ARG A 140 -5.42 -3.16 -3.78
CA ARG A 140 -6.16 -1.95 -3.44
C ARG A 140 -7.65 -2.08 -3.75
N VAL A 141 -8.01 -2.66 -4.90
CA VAL A 141 -9.42 -2.89 -5.28
C VAL A 141 -10.06 -3.99 -4.43
N LEU A 142 -9.27 -4.98 -4.00
CA LEU A 142 -9.70 -6.00 -3.03
C LEU A 142 -9.91 -5.45 -1.61
N GLY A 143 -9.60 -4.17 -1.37
CA GLY A 143 -9.75 -3.53 -0.07
C GLY A 143 -8.66 -3.93 0.92
N PHE A 144 -7.51 -4.40 0.44
CA PHE A 144 -6.37 -4.65 1.31
C PHE A 144 -5.87 -3.32 1.89
N PRO A 145 -5.47 -3.32 3.17
CA PRO A 145 -4.91 -2.13 3.82
C PRO A 145 -3.59 -1.73 3.16
N GLU A 146 -3.18 -0.47 3.32
CA GLU A 146 -1.84 -0.03 2.90
C GLU A 146 -0.79 -0.95 3.53
N PRO A 147 0.18 -1.48 2.77
CA PRO A 147 1.23 -2.32 3.31
C PRO A 147 2.05 -1.58 4.37
N ALA A 148 2.22 -2.20 5.54
CA ALA A 148 3.01 -1.63 6.63
C ALA A 148 4.52 -1.73 6.36
N ASP A 149 4.94 -2.77 5.65
CA ASP A 149 6.34 -3.08 5.35
C ASP A 149 6.46 -3.88 4.03
N ALA A 150 7.70 -4.22 3.65
CA ALA A 150 7.99 -4.93 2.41
C ALA A 150 7.48 -6.39 2.40
N LEU A 151 7.46 -7.07 3.54
CA LEU A 151 6.94 -8.43 3.66
C LEU A 151 5.41 -8.40 3.50
N ASP A 152 4.73 -7.48 4.17
CA ASP A 152 3.30 -7.27 4.06
C ASP A 152 2.89 -6.91 2.62
N ALA A 153 3.66 -6.06 1.93
CA ALA A 153 3.44 -5.76 0.52
C ALA A 153 3.56 -7.01 -0.36
N ALA A 154 4.57 -7.84 -0.13
CA ALA A 154 4.76 -9.09 -0.87
C ALA A 154 3.63 -10.10 -0.60
N VAL A 155 3.22 -10.25 0.66
CA VAL A 155 2.09 -11.10 1.07
C VAL A 155 0.81 -10.65 0.38
N GLN A 156 0.50 -9.35 0.39
CA GLN A 156 -0.67 -8.81 -0.30
C GLN A 156 -0.66 -9.09 -1.79
N LEU A 157 0.51 -8.95 -2.45
CA LEU A 157 0.64 -9.26 -3.88
C LEU A 157 0.44 -10.75 -4.15
N VAL A 158 1.02 -11.65 -3.34
CA VAL A 158 0.83 -13.09 -3.49
C VAL A 158 -0.65 -13.46 -3.35
N VAL A 159 -1.32 -12.96 -2.31
CA VAL A 159 -2.74 -13.25 -2.05
C VAL A 159 -3.65 -12.70 -3.16
N ALA A 160 -3.31 -11.53 -3.72
CA ALA A 160 -4.03 -10.98 -4.88
C ALA A 160 -3.72 -11.70 -6.20
N GLY A 161 -2.77 -12.63 -6.24
CA GLY A 161 -2.34 -13.35 -7.45
C GLY A 161 -1.40 -12.56 -8.37
N TYR A 162 -0.70 -11.56 -7.82
CA TYR A 162 0.25 -10.68 -8.49
C TYR A 162 1.71 -10.98 -8.14
N GLY A 163 1.97 -11.53 -6.96
CA GLY A 163 3.31 -11.81 -6.44
C GLY A 163 3.75 -13.25 -6.67
N ALA A 164 5.06 -13.48 -6.66
CA ALA A 164 5.64 -14.81 -6.63
C ALA A 164 5.77 -15.30 -5.18
N ASP A 165 5.27 -16.50 -4.89
CA ASP A 165 5.39 -17.14 -3.57
C ASP A 165 6.84 -17.12 -3.05
N ASP A 166 7.81 -17.47 -3.90
CA ASP A 166 9.21 -17.60 -3.48
C ASP A 166 9.81 -16.26 -3.01
N GLN A 167 9.35 -15.14 -3.59
CA GLN A 167 9.76 -13.82 -3.15
C GLN A 167 9.21 -13.50 -1.75
N ALA A 168 7.94 -13.83 -1.48
CA ALA A 168 7.35 -13.65 -0.17
C ALA A 168 7.99 -14.58 0.87
N VAL A 169 8.34 -15.81 0.49
CA VAL A 169 9.08 -16.76 1.35
C VAL A 169 10.47 -16.21 1.69
N ALA A 170 11.21 -15.70 0.69
CA ALA A 170 12.53 -15.13 0.91
C ALA A 170 12.48 -13.89 1.83
N LEU A 171 11.49 -13.02 1.62
CA LEU A 171 11.26 -11.87 2.50
C LEU A 171 10.92 -12.33 3.92
N LEU A 172 10.02 -13.29 4.08
CA LEU A 172 9.65 -13.84 5.38
C LEU A 172 10.89 -14.35 6.12
N LEU A 173 11.75 -15.13 5.46
CA LEU A 173 13.01 -15.63 6.05
C LEU A 173 13.94 -14.54 6.57
N SER A 174 13.98 -13.40 5.88
CA SER A 174 14.85 -12.26 6.18
C SER A 174 14.25 -11.21 7.11
N SER A 175 12.94 -11.29 7.38
CA SER A 175 12.20 -10.33 8.18
C SER A 175 12.08 -10.75 9.64
N GLU A 176 11.99 -9.75 10.52
CA GLU A 176 11.46 -9.92 11.87
C GLU A 176 9.94 -9.86 11.82
N VAL A 177 9.29 -10.77 12.53
CA VAL A 177 7.85 -10.93 12.59
C VAL A 177 7.40 -11.16 14.02
N LEU A 178 6.13 -10.89 14.31
CA LEU A 178 5.52 -11.16 15.60
C LEU A 178 4.86 -12.53 15.58
N VAL A 179 5.17 -13.38 16.55
CA VAL A 179 4.68 -14.75 16.63
C VAL A 179 3.90 -14.93 17.91
N ALA A 180 2.79 -15.68 17.82
CA ALA A 180 2.01 -16.09 18.99
C ALA A 180 2.87 -16.97 19.92
N THR A 181 2.89 -16.64 21.21
CA THR A 181 3.54 -17.47 22.24
C THR A 181 2.50 -18.08 23.16
N GLN A 182 2.87 -19.22 23.74
CA GLN A 182 2.11 -19.85 24.80
C GLN A 182 2.05 -18.95 26.05
N PRO A 183 1.06 -19.11 26.95
CA PRO A 183 0.99 -18.37 28.20
C PRO A 183 2.25 -18.50 29.08
N GLU A 184 2.46 -17.48 29.91
CA GLU A 184 3.63 -17.32 30.78
C GLU A 184 3.92 -18.57 31.63
N GLY A 185 5.16 -19.06 31.58
CA GLY A 185 5.61 -20.28 32.28
C GLY A 185 5.79 -21.51 31.38
N ALA A 186 5.42 -21.41 30.10
CA ALA A 186 5.76 -22.39 29.06
C ALA A 186 7.11 -22.10 28.40
N ASP A 187 7.71 -23.11 27.74
CA ASP A 187 8.94 -22.97 26.96
C ASP A 187 8.75 -21.98 25.79
N ASP A 188 9.84 -21.36 25.31
CA ASP A 188 9.88 -20.41 24.18
C ASP A 188 9.53 -21.04 22.81
N SER A 189 8.99 -22.26 22.84
CA SER A 189 8.56 -23.06 21.70
C SER A 189 7.45 -22.35 20.90
N LEU A 190 7.45 -22.61 19.59
CA LEU A 190 6.43 -22.08 18.68
C LEU A 190 5.08 -22.73 18.99
N TRP A 191 4.07 -21.90 19.19
CA TRP A 191 2.74 -22.37 19.52
C TRP A 191 1.94 -22.68 18.25
N VAL A 192 1.59 -23.96 18.09
CA VAL A 192 0.63 -24.42 17.07
C VAL A 192 -0.77 -24.34 17.67
N HIS A 193 -1.70 -23.69 16.99
CA HIS A 193 -3.07 -23.58 17.45
C HIS A 193 -4.06 -23.52 16.28
N GLU A 194 -5.34 -23.76 16.59
CA GLU A 194 -6.45 -23.66 15.64
C GLU A 194 -7.35 -22.47 15.98
N ILE A 195 -7.61 -21.61 15.00
CA ILE A 195 -8.60 -20.52 15.12
C ILE A 195 -9.52 -20.58 13.90
N ASP A 196 -10.83 -20.67 14.12
CA ASP A 196 -11.85 -20.72 13.07
C ASP A 196 -11.56 -21.77 11.98
N GLY A 197 -11.15 -22.99 12.37
CA GLY A 197 -10.81 -24.07 11.44
C GLY A 197 -9.45 -23.92 10.76
N ILE A 198 -8.62 -22.97 11.19
CA ILE A 198 -7.28 -22.73 10.67
C ILE A 198 -6.25 -23.11 11.72
N GLU A 199 -5.65 -24.29 11.54
CA GLU A 199 -4.50 -24.74 12.32
C GLU A 199 -3.18 -24.18 11.76
N GLY A 200 -2.29 -23.75 12.64
CA GLY A 200 -0.94 -23.33 12.27
C GLY A 200 -0.23 -22.52 13.36
N ILE A 201 0.94 -21.99 13.00
CA ILE A 201 1.66 -20.98 13.80
C ILE A 201 1.26 -19.61 13.26
N PHE A 202 0.63 -18.78 14.10
CA PHE A 202 0.21 -17.45 13.69
C PHE A 202 1.35 -16.44 13.78
N VAL A 203 1.54 -15.73 12.68
CA VAL A 203 2.61 -14.76 12.48
C VAL A 203 2.03 -13.46 11.94
N PHE A 204 2.54 -12.33 12.41
CA PHE A 204 2.13 -11.00 11.98
C PHE A 204 3.33 -10.22 11.48
N THR A 205 3.15 -9.56 10.34
CA THR A 205 4.24 -8.81 9.69
C THR A 205 4.59 -7.53 10.46
N SER A 206 3.63 -6.95 11.18
CA SER A 206 3.83 -5.74 12.00
C SER A 206 2.85 -5.66 13.17
N GLN A 207 3.11 -4.76 14.12
CA GLN A 207 2.19 -4.50 15.26
C GLN A 207 0.81 -4.02 14.79
N GLU A 208 0.74 -3.30 13.68
CA GLU A 208 -0.52 -2.81 13.09
C GLU A 208 -1.40 -3.95 12.54
N ARG A 209 -0.81 -5.12 12.34
CA ARG A 209 -1.52 -6.34 11.91
C ARG A 209 -1.97 -7.20 13.08
N LEU A 210 -1.53 -6.89 14.31
CA LEU A 210 -2.02 -7.58 15.49
C LEU A 210 -3.52 -7.35 15.67
N PRO A 211 -4.25 -8.35 16.14
CA PRO A 211 -5.65 -8.19 16.46
C PRO A 211 -5.82 -7.27 17.68
N SER A 212 -6.93 -6.55 17.71
CA SER A 212 -7.27 -5.67 18.83
C SER A 212 -7.61 -6.44 20.11
N GLU A 213 -8.09 -7.67 19.96
CA GLU A 213 -8.33 -8.62 21.05
C GLU A 213 -7.30 -9.75 21.00
N PRO A 214 -6.88 -10.31 22.14
CA PRO A 214 -6.02 -11.49 22.15
C PRO A 214 -6.67 -12.63 21.35
N LEU A 215 -5.92 -13.23 20.43
CA LEU A 215 -6.43 -14.36 19.65
C LEU A 215 -6.68 -15.60 20.50
N LEU A 216 -5.92 -15.73 21.58
CA LEU A 216 -5.88 -16.91 22.42
C LEU A 216 -5.80 -16.46 23.87
N GLU A 217 -6.54 -17.12 24.76
CA GLU A 217 -6.51 -16.81 26.18
C GLU A 217 -5.09 -17.01 26.75
N GLY A 218 -4.55 -15.94 27.34
CA GLY A 218 -3.18 -15.92 27.87
C GLY A 218 -2.07 -15.89 26.81
N GLY A 219 -2.41 -15.80 25.52
CA GLY A 219 -1.42 -15.66 24.45
C GLY A 219 -0.69 -14.31 24.52
N SER A 220 0.62 -14.35 24.34
CA SER A 220 1.45 -13.14 24.18
C SER A 220 2.09 -13.13 22.79
N TRP A 221 2.78 -12.03 22.47
CA TRP A 221 3.49 -11.84 21.21
C TRP A 221 4.96 -11.66 21.48
N ARG A 222 5.81 -12.34 20.72
CA ARG A 222 7.24 -12.07 20.70
C ARG A 222 7.74 -11.86 19.29
N THR A 223 8.85 -11.14 19.16
CA THR A 223 9.57 -11.06 17.90
C THR A 223 10.31 -12.37 17.63
N ALA A 224 10.29 -12.81 16.37
CA ALA A 224 11.10 -13.91 15.85
C ALA A 224 11.58 -13.55 14.44
N THR A 225 12.67 -14.16 13.99
CA THR A 225 13.06 -14.07 12.58
C THR A 225 12.39 -15.18 11.77
N GLY A 226 12.16 -14.98 10.48
CA GLY A 226 11.68 -16.08 9.64
C GLY A 226 12.63 -17.28 9.58
N SER A 227 13.94 -17.06 9.76
CA SER A 227 14.92 -18.14 9.89
C SER A 227 14.75 -18.98 11.16
N GLU A 228 14.37 -18.34 12.27
CA GLU A 228 14.00 -19.03 13.51
C GLU A 228 12.73 -19.86 13.31
N LEU A 229 11.71 -19.29 12.66
CA LEU A 229 10.49 -20.01 12.28
C LEU A 229 10.80 -21.24 11.43
N ALA A 230 11.67 -21.11 10.42
CA ALA A 230 12.07 -22.21 9.56
C ALA A 230 12.73 -23.37 10.33
N SER A 231 13.50 -23.03 11.37
CA SER A 231 14.27 -23.99 12.16
C SER A 231 13.43 -24.70 13.22
N SER A 232 12.52 -23.98 13.85
CA SER A 232 11.77 -24.45 15.03
C SER A 232 10.35 -24.93 14.71
N ALA A 233 9.79 -24.56 13.56
CA ALA A 233 8.42 -24.96 13.20
C ALA A 233 8.34 -26.49 13.01
N PRO A 234 7.32 -27.17 13.56
CA PRO A 234 7.15 -28.61 13.36
C PRO A 234 6.86 -28.97 11.91
N ASP A 235 7.16 -30.21 11.55
CA ASP A 235 6.74 -30.75 10.25
C ASP A 235 5.23 -30.93 10.19
N GLY A 236 4.66 -30.65 9.02
CA GLY A 236 3.23 -30.76 8.75
C GLY A 236 2.41 -29.55 9.17
N VAL A 237 3.05 -28.51 9.73
CA VAL A 237 2.39 -27.30 10.23
C VAL A 237 2.55 -26.15 9.24
N ASP A 238 1.48 -25.39 9.05
CA ASP A 238 1.50 -24.14 8.28
C ASP A 238 1.94 -22.95 9.15
N ILE A 239 2.74 -22.07 8.57
CA ILE A 239 2.90 -20.70 9.05
C ILE A 239 1.79 -19.86 8.44
N VAL A 240 0.97 -19.25 9.28
CA VAL A 240 -0.20 -18.47 8.87
C VAL A 240 0.05 -17.00 9.15
N VAL A 241 0.30 -16.25 8.09
CA VAL A 241 0.64 -14.82 8.15
C VAL A 241 -0.63 -13.96 8.11
N ASN A 242 -0.73 -13.02 9.04
CA ASN A 242 -1.80 -12.01 9.13
C ASN A 242 -3.21 -12.62 9.11
N ILE A 243 -3.48 -13.64 9.96
CA ILE A 243 -4.74 -14.42 9.95
C ILE A 243 -6.03 -13.57 9.95
N ASN A 244 -6.03 -12.43 10.64
CA ASN A 244 -7.19 -11.53 10.76
C ASN A 244 -7.34 -10.55 9.59
N GLY A 245 -6.31 -10.42 8.77
CA GLY A 245 -6.28 -9.49 7.65
C GLY A 245 -6.98 -10.06 6.42
N PRO A 246 -7.43 -9.19 5.49
CA PRO A 246 -7.96 -9.62 4.20
C PRO A 246 -6.87 -10.27 3.31
N ALA A 247 -5.59 -10.00 3.59
CA ALA A 247 -4.43 -10.58 2.92
C ALA A 247 -3.79 -11.70 3.77
N ARG A 248 -4.57 -12.74 4.07
CA ARG A 248 -4.07 -13.93 4.79
C ARG A 248 -3.25 -14.80 3.86
N TRP A 249 -2.05 -15.17 4.29
CA TRP A 249 -1.20 -16.08 3.54
C TRP A 249 -0.78 -17.29 4.38
N LYS A 250 -0.83 -18.47 3.78
CA LYS A 250 -0.42 -19.73 4.39
C LYS A 250 0.79 -20.27 3.65
N VAL A 251 1.82 -20.63 4.40
CA VAL A 251 3.03 -21.27 3.85
C VAL A 251 3.41 -22.48 4.70
N PRO A 252 3.59 -23.68 4.10
CA PRO A 252 4.04 -24.84 4.85
C PRO A 252 5.42 -24.60 5.47
N ALA A 253 5.62 -25.01 6.72
CA ALA A 253 6.91 -24.87 7.42
C ALA A 253 8.06 -25.52 6.64
N GLN A 254 7.81 -26.63 5.95
CA GLN A 254 8.82 -27.30 5.12
C GLN A 254 9.25 -26.46 3.92
N ARG A 255 8.36 -25.64 3.35
CA ARG A 255 8.72 -24.74 2.25
C ARG A 255 9.65 -23.64 2.76
N LEU A 256 9.33 -23.07 3.91
CA LEU A 256 10.17 -22.07 4.57
C LEU A 256 11.55 -22.68 4.89
N ARG A 257 11.58 -23.89 5.44
CA ARG A 257 12.82 -24.62 5.75
C ARG A 257 13.63 -25.01 4.53
N ALA A 258 12.98 -25.38 3.42
CA ALA A 258 13.65 -25.67 2.17
C ALA A 258 14.32 -24.41 1.59
N ALA A 259 13.65 -23.27 1.64
CA ALA A 259 14.20 -21.99 1.19
C ALA A 259 15.30 -21.42 2.10
N ALA A 260 15.35 -21.82 3.38
CA ALA A 260 16.41 -21.44 4.32
C ALA A 260 17.72 -22.21 4.12
N ARG A 261 17.72 -23.29 3.33
CA ARG A 261 18.93 -24.06 3.03
C ARG A 261 19.78 -23.32 1.98
N PRO A 262 21.11 -23.25 2.16
CA PRO A 262 22.02 -22.59 1.23
C PRO A 262 22.12 -23.30 -0.13
#